data_AF-A0A4Q1BU11-F1
#
_entry.id   AF-A0A4Q1BU11-F1
#
_cell.length_a   1.000
_cell.length_b   1.000
_cell.length_c   1.000
_cell.angle_alpha   90.00
_cell.angle_beta   90.00
_cell.angle_gamma   90.00
#
_symmetry.space_group_name_H-M   'P 1'
#
loop_
_entity.id
_entity.type
_entity.pdbx_description
1 polymer ?
#
loop_
_entity_poly.entity_id
_entity_poly.type
_entity_poly.pdbx_seq_one_letter_code
_entity_poly.pdbx_strand_id
1 'polypeptide(L)'
;MQLLFSNLRGRRMAHQEDGDRHSQRPRLMVAHFMLGNTYPFTEKDWLATFDLASEAGLDGFALNLGPEEWQFSQALMAYDLLSSHSSGLKLFLSLDMNVNPSATSTDGDLLAEKVLRVLSEPAQLKWDGRPVLSSFSGHAVSFGGEGWKGWLNRLNARSETPVFFWPTFFMPPKEFIDLPYVDGTFAWNAAWSVGSLSDSWAQLINRPAGNHTISLEEDAPFLASDKPYMASASPLFFTHYGKTGQWAWDKNWIYRSDDLLYPTRLAELISLPTHQSPSIIQIISWNDYGESHYLSPILGAQPGSDHWTQNMSHIAFREMTHFFSLLWKGVPEIEAIGNDPRVYMWYRTHPSSIIVKDDEVGLPRNSEWAQDLINLFILLPPSTLEHKIVVKNEDKVHERSLKTGKPNLFTVGFKPGKVTFELVAGSAVLVAGEGKRILDEGEIEGYNYNMWSGSWRGD
;
A
#
# COMPACT_ATOMS: atom_id res chain seq x y z
N MET A 1 -19.47 -3.48 23.88
CA MET A 1 -19.44 -2.05 24.22
C MET A 1 -20.52 -1.38 23.39
N GLN A 2 -21.68 -1.18 24.01
CA GLN A 2 -22.94 -0.77 23.37
C GLN A 2 -23.29 0.62 23.91
N LEU A 3 -23.95 1.43 23.08
CA LEU A 3 -24.60 2.72 23.37
C LEU A 3 -23.70 3.96 23.45
N LEU A 4 -23.96 4.94 22.57
CA LEU A 4 -24.50 6.27 22.95
C LEU A 4 -24.79 7.11 21.69
N PHE A 5 -26.07 7.21 21.32
CA PHE A 5 -26.60 8.29 20.49
C PHE A 5 -27.78 8.91 21.25
N SER A 6 -27.70 10.20 21.61
CA SER A 6 -28.83 11.13 21.48
C SER A 6 -28.46 12.58 21.82
N ASN A 7 -29.13 13.47 21.09
CA ASN A 7 -29.43 14.88 21.35
C ASN A 7 -28.36 15.94 21.10
N LEU A 8 -28.58 16.72 20.02
CA LEU A 8 -28.70 18.18 20.08
C LEU A 8 -29.40 18.69 18.81
N ARG A 9 -30.70 19.00 18.92
CA ARG A 9 -31.44 19.86 17.98
C ARG A 9 -31.27 21.30 18.43
N GLY A 10 -30.75 22.17 17.56
CA GLY A 10 -30.90 23.62 17.71
C GLY A 10 -29.71 24.45 17.26
N ARG A 11 -29.49 24.56 15.94
CA ARG A 11 -28.90 25.72 15.23
C ARG A 11 -28.80 25.38 13.73
N ARG A 12 -29.96 25.24 13.07
CA ARG A 12 -30.04 25.22 11.60
C ARG A 12 -30.01 26.67 11.12
N MET A 13 -29.05 26.98 10.23
CA MET A 13 -29.11 27.98 9.14
C MET A 13 -27.74 28.62 8.82
N ALA A 14 -26.65 28.30 9.54
CA ALA A 14 -25.29 28.77 9.18
C ALA A 14 -24.25 27.65 8.94
N HIS A 15 -24.56 26.39 9.30
CA HIS A 15 -23.67 25.24 9.07
C HIS A 15 -23.98 24.45 7.80
N GLN A 16 -25.00 24.85 7.03
CA GLN A 16 -25.47 24.05 5.90
C GLN A 16 -24.61 24.25 4.64
N GLU A 17 -23.85 25.35 4.52
CA GLU A 17 -22.91 25.56 3.42
C GLU A 17 -21.54 24.89 3.64
N ASP A 18 -21.07 24.76 4.89
CA ASP A 18 -19.84 24.01 5.22
C ASP A 18 -20.08 22.49 5.27
N GLY A 19 -21.28 22.07 5.71
CA GLY A 19 -21.68 20.66 5.74
C GLY A 19 -21.78 20.00 4.36
N ASP A 20 -22.04 20.78 3.30
CA ASP A 20 -22.14 20.28 1.92
C ASP A 20 -20.80 20.26 1.18
N ARG A 21 -19.78 21.05 1.59
CA ARG A 21 -18.44 20.95 0.97
C ARG A 21 -17.63 19.76 1.48
N HIS A 22 -17.91 19.29 2.71
CA HIS A 22 -17.23 18.13 3.27
C HIS A 22 -17.86 16.79 2.87
N SER A 23 -19.10 16.79 2.37
CA SER A 23 -19.77 15.60 1.83
C SER A 23 -19.39 15.28 0.37
N GLN A 24 -18.61 16.15 -0.30
CA GLN A 24 -18.28 16.05 -1.73
C GLN A 24 -16.79 15.88 -2.07
N ARG A 25 -15.90 15.71 -1.07
CA ARG A 25 -14.49 15.44 -1.39
C ARG A 25 -14.35 14.02 -1.97
N PRO A 26 -13.71 13.86 -3.16
CA PRO A 26 -13.51 12.53 -3.72
C PRO A 26 -12.62 11.71 -2.79
N ARG A 27 -13.09 10.52 -2.41
CA ARG A 27 -12.32 9.53 -1.63
C ARG A 27 -11.68 8.56 -2.61
N LEU A 28 -10.38 8.75 -2.84
CA LEU A 28 -9.63 7.97 -3.82
C LEU A 28 -8.74 6.94 -3.13
N MET A 29 -8.56 5.79 -3.77
CA MET A 29 -7.57 4.79 -3.41
C MET A 29 -6.64 4.57 -4.60
N VAL A 30 -5.37 4.96 -4.47
CA VAL A 30 -4.35 4.81 -5.52
C VAL A 30 -3.26 3.86 -5.05
N ALA A 31 -2.39 3.40 -5.94
CA ALA A 31 -1.22 2.61 -5.54
C ALA A 31 0.10 3.24 -5.99
N HIS A 32 1.15 3.10 -5.19
CA HIS A 32 2.50 3.43 -5.62
C HIS A 32 2.96 2.44 -6.68
N PHE A 33 3.57 2.93 -7.75
CA PHE A 33 3.96 2.10 -8.88
C PHE A 33 5.41 2.40 -9.28
N MET A 34 6.29 1.42 -9.14
CA MET A 34 7.71 1.50 -9.47
C MET A 34 7.90 1.38 -10.98
N LEU A 35 8.16 2.51 -11.67
CA LEU A 35 8.54 2.46 -13.10
C LEU A 35 9.88 1.73 -13.29
N GLY A 36 10.77 1.78 -12.29
CA GLY A 36 12.01 0.99 -12.26
C GLY A 36 11.79 -0.53 -12.41
N ASN A 37 10.60 -1.03 -12.09
CA ASN A 37 10.28 -2.47 -12.17
C ASN A 37 9.48 -2.83 -13.44
N THR A 38 9.35 -1.91 -14.41
CA THR A 38 8.65 -2.18 -15.67
C THR A 38 9.57 -2.60 -16.81
N TYR A 39 10.85 -2.88 -16.59
CA TYR A 39 11.62 -3.59 -17.62
C TYR A 39 11.28 -5.09 -17.55
N PRO A 40 10.85 -5.79 -18.63
CA PRO A 40 10.62 -5.35 -19.99
C PRO A 40 9.13 -5.28 -20.39
N PHE A 41 8.27 -4.62 -19.59
CA PHE A 41 6.85 -4.43 -19.85
C PHE A 41 6.58 -4.03 -21.30
N THR A 42 5.53 -4.63 -21.84
CA THR A 42 4.89 -4.31 -23.10
C THR A 42 3.56 -3.59 -22.85
N GLU A 43 2.90 -3.12 -23.92
CA GLU A 43 1.54 -2.59 -23.83
C GLU A 43 0.57 -3.59 -23.19
N LYS A 44 0.72 -4.89 -23.48
CA LYS A 44 -0.12 -5.94 -22.90
C LYS A 44 0.01 -6.00 -21.38
N ASP A 45 1.22 -5.82 -20.86
CA ASP A 45 1.48 -5.85 -19.42
C ASP A 45 0.89 -4.63 -18.72
N TRP A 46 0.90 -3.47 -19.39
CA TRP A 46 0.19 -2.27 -18.94
C TRP A 46 -1.32 -2.43 -18.94
N LEU A 47 -1.91 -2.99 -20.01
CA LEU A 47 -3.35 -3.25 -20.06
C LEU A 47 -3.78 -4.23 -18.96
N ALA A 48 -3.04 -5.32 -18.78
CA ALA A 48 -3.29 -6.26 -17.69
C ALA A 48 -3.15 -5.61 -16.29
N THR A 49 -2.19 -4.68 -16.15
CA THR A 49 -2.03 -3.87 -14.94
C THR A 49 -3.27 -3.01 -14.67
N PHE A 50 -3.82 -2.35 -15.69
CA PHE A 50 -5.02 -1.51 -15.54
C PHE A 50 -6.25 -2.33 -15.20
N ASP A 51 -6.45 -3.47 -15.85
CA ASP A 51 -7.56 -4.38 -15.56
C ASP A 51 -7.51 -4.85 -14.09
N LEU A 52 -6.35 -5.34 -13.65
CA LEU A 52 -6.17 -5.81 -12.26
C LEU A 52 -6.30 -4.67 -11.24
N ALA A 53 -5.89 -3.45 -11.58
CA ALA A 53 -6.04 -2.29 -10.70
C ALA A 53 -7.52 -1.91 -10.55
N SER A 54 -8.28 -1.92 -11.64
CA SER A 54 -9.73 -1.71 -11.63
C SER A 54 -10.45 -2.80 -10.85
N GLU A 55 -10.05 -4.07 -11.01
CA GLU A 55 -10.57 -5.19 -10.22
C GLU A 55 -10.29 -5.00 -8.72
N ALA A 56 -9.10 -4.52 -8.34
CA ALA A 56 -8.76 -4.17 -6.97
C ALA A 56 -9.49 -2.90 -6.47
N GLY A 57 -10.26 -2.22 -7.32
CA GLY A 57 -11.01 -1.01 -6.99
C GLY A 57 -10.15 0.25 -6.90
N LEU A 58 -8.93 0.24 -7.43
CA LEU A 58 -8.06 1.42 -7.42
C LEU A 58 -8.58 2.50 -8.39
N ASP A 59 -8.31 3.75 -8.06
CA ASP A 59 -8.61 4.94 -8.86
C ASP A 59 -7.40 5.40 -9.68
N GLY A 60 -6.21 4.84 -9.45
CA GLY A 60 -5.02 5.25 -10.18
C GLY A 60 -3.70 4.80 -9.59
N PHE A 61 -2.62 5.31 -10.21
CA PHE A 61 -1.25 5.06 -9.79
C PHE A 61 -0.45 6.34 -9.57
N ALA A 62 0.36 6.33 -8.51
CA ALA A 62 1.46 7.25 -8.30
C ALA A 62 2.72 6.65 -8.92
N LEU A 63 3.10 7.10 -10.11
CA LEU A 63 4.21 6.57 -10.88
C LEU A 63 5.54 7.08 -10.31
N ASN A 64 6.26 6.23 -9.59
CA ASN A 64 7.61 6.48 -9.10
C ASN A 64 8.57 6.60 -10.30
N LEU A 65 9.08 7.81 -10.52
CA LEU A 65 9.93 8.13 -11.67
C LEU A 65 11.38 8.29 -11.22
N GLY A 66 12.25 7.37 -11.65
CA GLY A 66 13.70 7.47 -11.55
C GLY A 66 14.36 8.25 -12.71
N PRO A 67 15.70 8.31 -12.74
CA PRO A 67 16.43 9.18 -13.66
C PRO A 67 16.48 8.66 -15.11
N GLU A 68 16.36 7.35 -15.34
CA GLU A 68 16.55 6.77 -16.67
C GLU A 68 15.39 7.07 -17.64
N GLU A 69 15.73 7.40 -18.89
CA GLU A 69 14.74 7.78 -19.93
C GLU A 69 13.75 6.68 -20.28
N TRP A 70 14.12 5.41 -20.13
CA TRP A 70 13.21 4.30 -20.39
C TRP A 70 12.09 4.24 -19.35
N GLN A 71 12.33 4.66 -18.09
CA GLN A 71 11.27 4.76 -17.09
C GLN A 71 10.24 5.82 -17.49
N PHE A 72 10.72 6.97 -17.96
CA PHE A 72 9.82 8.03 -18.45
C PHE A 72 9.05 7.61 -19.70
N SER A 73 9.68 6.85 -20.59
CA SER A 73 9.01 6.27 -21.76
C SER A 73 7.87 5.31 -21.37
N GLN A 74 8.05 4.53 -20.30
CA GLN A 74 7.01 3.67 -19.73
C GLN A 74 5.87 4.48 -19.10
N ALA A 75 6.18 5.61 -18.44
CA ALA A 75 5.16 6.54 -17.98
C ALA A 75 4.32 7.07 -19.15
N LEU A 76 4.96 7.58 -20.22
CA LEU A 76 4.27 8.08 -21.40
C LEU A 76 3.37 7.02 -22.06
N MET A 77 3.87 5.78 -22.17
CA MET A 77 3.07 4.65 -22.66
C MET A 77 1.83 4.40 -21.78
N ALA A 78 1.98 4.44 -20.45
CA ALA A 78 0.86 4.27 -19.54
C ALA A 78 -0.21 5.37 -19.70
N TYR A 79 0.20 6.64 -19.85
CA TYR A 79 -0.72 7.76 -20.12
C TYR A 79 -1.46 7.58 -21.46
N ASP A 80 -0.74 7.22 -22.52
CA ASP A 80 -1.31 7.01 -23.86
C ASP A 80 -2.33 5.86 -23.86
N LEU A 81 -1.96 4.70 -23.30
CA LEU A 81 -2.86 3.54 -23.21
C LEU A 81 -4.12 3.86 -22.41
N LEU A 82 -4.01 4.55 -21.26
CA LEU A 82 -5.17 4.94 -20.46
C LEU A 82 -6.09 5.94 -21.16
N SER A 83 -5.59 6.73 -22.10
CA SER A 83 -6.43 7.67 -22.87
C SER A 83 -7.54 6.95 -23.67
N SER A 84 -7.32 5.67 -24.00
CA SER A 84 -8.25 4.81 -24.73
C SER A 84 -8.86 3.68 -23.88
N HIS A 85 -8.44 3.55 -22.61
CA HIS A 85 -8.94 2.53 -21.70
C HIS A 85 -10.22 3.00 -20.98
N SER A 86 -11.19 2.11 -20.84
CA SER A 86 -12.48 2.40 -20.16
C SER A 86 -12.43 2.33 -18.63
N SER A 87 -11.25 2.20 -18.02
CA SER A 87 -11.10 1.93 -16.58
C SER A 87 -11.39 3.15 -15.70
N GLY A 88 -11.26 4.36 -16.25
CA GLY A 88 -11.35 5.60 -15.48
C GLY A 88 -10.15 5.87 -14.56
N LEU A 89 -9.15 4.99 -14.56
CA LEU A 89 -7.92 5.15 -13.79
C LEU A 89 -7.21 6.46 -14.13
N LYS A 90 -6.54 7.03 -13.13
CA LYS A 90 -5.72 8.23 -13.26
C LYS A 90 -4.27 7.97 -12.89
N LEU A 91 -3.38 8.81 -13.40
CA LEU A 91 -1.94 8.74 -13.15
C LEU A 91 -1.44 10.07 -12.62
N PHE A 92 -0.44 10.04 -11.77
CA PHE A 92 0.38 11.20 -11.45
C PHE A 92 1.80 10.76 -11.17
N LEU A 93 2.76 11.65 -11.41
CA LEU A 93 4.17 11.36 -11.12
C LEU A 93 4.44 11.51 -9.62
N SER A 94 5.20 10.55 -9.09
CA SER A 94 5.93 10.67 -7.83
C SER A 94 7.42 10.69 -8.17
N LEU A 95 8.05 11.86 -8.08
CA LEU A 95 9.45 12.02 -8.46
C LEU A 95 10.35 11.37 -7.38
N ASP A 96 11.14 10.36 -7.74
CA ASP A 96 12.02 9.70 -6.78
C ASP A 96 13.29 10.53 -6.54
N MET A 97 13.26 11.37 -5.52
CA MET A 97 14.35 12.30 -5.24
C MET A 97 15.49 11.67 -4.43
N ASN A 98 15.43 10.38 -4.13
CA ASN A 98 16.60 9.65 -3.63
C ASN A 98 17.57 9.29 -4.77
N VAL A 99 17.09 9.19 -6.01
CA VAL A 99 17.90 8.80 -7.18
C VAL A 99 17.95 9.85 -8.29
N ASN A 100 16.97 10.74 -8.38
CA ASN A 100 17.01 11.81 -9.38
C ASN A 100 18.05 12.87 -9.00
N PRO A 101 18.90 13.30 -9.95
CA PRO A 101 19.75 14.47 -9.78
C PRO A 101 18.92 15.70 -9.41
N SER A 102 19.44 16.50 -8.48
CA SER A 102 18.75 17.70 -7.97
C SER A 102 19.72 18.78 -7.49
N ALA A 103 20.98 18.72 -7.89
CA ALA A 103 22.02 19.62 -7.39
C ALA A 103 22.02 20.95 -8.15
N THR A 104 21.83 20.91 -9.47
CA THR A 104 21.98 22.04 -10.40
C THR A 104 20.63 22.52 -10.95
N SER A 105 20.61 23.72 -11.51
CA SER A 105 19.41 24.22 -12.21
C SER A 105 19.07 23.35 -13.43
N THR A 106 20.09 22.81 -14.12
CA THR A 106 19.90 21.89 -15.26
C THR A 106 19.21 20.60 -14.84
N ASP A 107 19.55 20.03 -13.68
CA ASP A 107 18.83 18.86 -13.15
C ASP A 107 17.35 19.18 -12.95
N GLY A 108 17.07 20.35 -12.37
CA GLY A 108 15.70 20.85 -12.19
C GLY A 108 14.97 21.05 -13.52
N ASP A 109 15.62 21.66 -14.52
CA ASP A 109 15.01 21.91 -15.82
C ASP A 109 14.67 20.61 -16.55
N LEU A 110 15.57 19.61 -16.55
CA LEU A 110 15.31 18.28 -17.13
C LEU A 110 14.12 17.59 -16.48
N LEU A 111 14.02 17.65 -15.15
CA LEU A 111 12.90 17.07 -14.41
C LEU A 111 11.59 17.82 -14.71
N ALA A 112 11.63 19.15 -14.83
CA ALA A 112 10.48 19.96 -15.19
C ALA A 112 9.97 19.64 -16.60
N GLU A 113 10.85 19.41 -17.58
CA GLU A 113 10.44 18.98 -18.93
C GLU A 113 9.65 17.67 -18.90
N LYS A 114 10.09 16.67 -18.12
CA LYS A 114 9.39 15.40 -17.98
C LYS A 114 8.00 15.59 -17.38
N VAL A 115 7.89 16.40 -16.34
CA VAL A 115 6.60 16.71 -15.69
C VAL A 115 5.66 17.42 -16.66
N LEU A 116 6.11 18.48 -17.33
CA LEU A 116 5.27 19.27 -18.25
C LEU A 116 4.65 18.45 -19.38
N ARG A 117 5.35 17.41 -19.86
CA ARG A 117 4.83 16.50 -20.89
C ARG A 117 3.58 15.73 -20.48
N VAL A 118 3.37 15.48 -19.18
CA VAL A 118 2.23 14.66 -18.72
C VAL A 118 1.12 15.46 -18.03
N LEU A 119 1.38 16.70 -17.61
CA LEU A 119 0.40 17.50 -16.84
C LEU A 119 -0.92 17.76 -17.57
N SER A 120 -0.90 17.80 -18.91
CA SER A 120 -2.09 18.04 -19.75
C SER A 120 -2.77 16.75 -20.20
N GLU A 121 -2.20 15.58 -19.92
CA GLU A 121 -2.75 14.31 -20.39
C GLU A 121 -4.15 14.04 -19.78
N PRO A 122 -5.11 13.48 -20.53
CA PRO A 122 -6.46 13.22 -20.01
C PRO A 122 -6.50 12.27 -18.79
N ALA A 123 -5.52 11.37 -18.70
CA ALA A 123 -5.35 10.44 -17.59
C ALA A 123 -4.68 11.08 -16.36
N GLN A 124 -4.21 12.33 -16.43
CA GLN A 124 -3.61 13.01 -15.29
C GLN A 124 -4.62 13.17 -14.14
N LEU A 125 -4.24 12.70 -12.96
CA LEU A 125 -5.02 12.92 -11.74
C LEU A 125 -5.02 14.42 -11.41
N LYS A 126 -6.21 14.95 -11.13
CA LYS A 126 -6.41 16.33 -10.71
C LYS A 126 -7.05 16.37 -9.33
N TRP A 127 -6.56 17.26 -8.48
CA TRP A 127 -7.15 17.59 -7.18
C TRP A 127 -7.52 19.08 -7.17
N ASP A 128 -8.76 19.40 -6.83
CA ASP A 128 -9.30 20.77 -6.94
C ASP A 128 -9.02 21.45 -8.30
N GLY A 129 -9.13 20.66 -9.38
CA GLY A 129 -8.89 21.10 -10.76
C GLY A 129 -7.41 21.24 -11.16
N ARG A 130 -6.47 21.08 -10.21
CA ARG A 130 -5.02 21.20 -10.44
C ARG A 130 -4.38 19.81 -10.64
N PRO A 131 -3.45 19.63 -11.59
CA PRO A 131 -2.80 18.34 -11.79
C PRO A 131 -1.91 17.97 -10.60
N VAL A 132 -2.08 16.77 -10.06
CA VAL A 132 -1.30 16.30 -8.90
C VAL A 132 0.13 15.99 -9.31
N LEU A 133 1.08 16.46 -8.50
CA LEU A 133 2.50 16.09 -8.58
C LEU A 133 2.97 15.69 -7.17
N SER A 134 3.62 14.55 -7.06
CA SER A 134 4.20 14.07 -5.80
C SER A 134 5.71 13.88 -5.92
N SER A 135 6.36 13.61 -4.80
CA SER A 135 7.76 13.17 -4.74
C SER A 135 7.94 12.15 -3.63
N PHE A 136 8.87 11.23 -3.84
CA PHE A 136 9.43 10.42 -2.77
C PHE A 136 10.71 11.08 -2.26
N SER A 137 10.77 11.44 -0.97
CA SER A 137 11.89 12.17 -0.38
C SER A 137 12.11 13.54 -1.04
N GLY A 138 13.33 14.08 -0.93
CA GLY A 138 13.76 15.30 -1.63
C GLY A 138 13.52 16.60 -0.87
N HIS A 139 13.22 16.59 0.42
CA HIS A 139 12.99 17.82 1.20
C HIS A 139 14.19 18.80 1.17
N ALA A 140 15.40 18.29 0.90
CA ALA A 140 16.64 19.06 0.82
C ALA A 140 17.19 19.28 -0.61
N VAL A 141 16.36 19.15 -1.65
CA VAL A 141 16.80 19.43 -3.04
C VAL A 141 17.31 20.87 -3.20
N SER A 142 18.34 21.03 -4.05
CA SER A 142 18.97 22.32 -4.31
C SER A 142 18.41 23.01 -5.55
N PHE A 143 18.38 22.30 -6.69
CA PHE A 143 18.10 22.81 -8.03
C PHE A 143 18.87 24.10 -8.36
N GLY A 144 20.15 24.17 -8.00
CA GLY A 144 20.96 25.38 -8.17
C GLY A 144 20.70 26.47 -7.12
N GLY A 145 20.20 26.11 -5.94
CA GLY A 145 19.99 27.00 -4.79
C GLY A 145 18.58 27.58 -4.67
N GLU A 146 17.66 27.22 -5.56
CA GLU A 146 16.28 27.72 -5.57
C GLU A 146 15.30 26.85 -4.77
N GLY A 147 15.65 25.58 -4.55
CA GLY A 147 14.84 24.56 -3.90
C GLY A 147 13.48 24.32 -4.56
N TRP A 148 12.61 23.58 -3.87
CA TRP A 148 11.26 23.28 -4.36
C TRP A 148 10.44 24.52 -4.71
N LYS A 149 10.52 25.57 -3.89
CA LYS A 149 9.74 26.80 -4.11
C LYS A 149 10.08 27.45 -5.46
N GLY A 150 11.37 27.60 -5.76
CA GLY A 150 11.81 28.20 -7.02
C GLY A 150 11.49 27.30 -8.22
N TRP A 151 11.73 26.00 -8.07
CA TRP A 151 11.44 25.01 -9.09
C TRP A 151 9.94 24.93 -9.45
N LEU A 152 9.06 24.83 -8.45
CA LEU A 152 7.60 24.83 -8.62
C LEU A 152 7.11 26.14 -9.27
N ASN A 153 7.67 27.29 -8.89
CA ASN A 153 7.32 28.56 -9.53
C ASN A 153 7.65 28.57 -11.03
N ARG A 154 8.83 28.04 -11.44
CA ARG A 154 9.18 27.93 -12.86
C ARG A 154 8.32 26.91 -13.60
N LEU A 155 8.06 25.76 -12.99
CA LEU A 155 7.17 24.75 -13.55
C LEU A 155 5.77 25.35 -13.80
N ASN A 156 5.20 26.00 -12.78
CA ASN A 156 3.85 26.56 -12.84
C ASN A 156 3.74 27.73 -13.84
N ALA A 157 4.81 28.50 -14.06
CA ALA A 157 4.84 29.55 -15.08
C ALA A 157 4.78 29.00 -16.51
N ARG A 158 5.00 27.70 -16.70
CA ARG A 158 5.01 27.00 -17.99
C ARG A 158 3.85 26.03 -18.17
N SER A 159 3.02 25.85 -17.14
CA SER A 159 1.83 24.99 -17.17
C SER A 159 0.56 25.82 -17.31
N GLU A 160 -0.46 25.30 -17.99
CA GLU A 160 -1.77 25.97 -18.07
C GLU A 160 -2.46 26.11 -16.70
N THR A 161 -2.22 25.16 -15.81
CA THR A 161 -2.78 25.13 -14.45
C THR A 161 -1.67 24.77 -13.47
N PRO A 162 -1.47 25.53 -12.36
CA PRO A 162 -0.46 25.22 -11.37
C PRO A 162 -0.64 23.81 -10.78
N VAL A 163 0.45 23.05 -10.64
CA VAL A 163 0.41 21.70 -10.06
C VAL A 163 -0.05 21.73 -8.60
N PHE A 164 -0.84 20.75 -8.18
CA PHE A 164 -1.12 20.49 -6.77
C PHE A 164 0.02 19.64 -6.20
N PHE A 165 0.94 20.25 -5.46
CA PHE A 165 2.14 19.56 -4.98
C PHE A 165 1.86 18.81 -3.67
N TRP A 166 1.94 17.48 -3.74
CA TRP A 166 1.57 16.56 -2.67
C TRP A 166 2.70 15.54 -2.39
N PRO A 167 3.86 15.97 -1.88
CA PRO A 167 5.03 15.12 -1.68
C PRO A 167 4.89 14.21 -0.46
N THR A 168 5.80 13.24 -0.33
CA THR A 168 6.19 12.66 0.97
C THR A 168 7.58 13.14 1.36
N PHE A 169 7.67 13.89 2.46
CA PHE A 169 8.93 14.32 3.04
C PHE A 169 9.17 13.64 4.39
N PHE A 170 10.38 13.12 4.54
CA PHE A 170 10.85 12.45 5.75
C PHE A 170 11.45 13.47 6.72
N MET A 171 10.60 14.29 7.31
CA MET A 171 10.95 15.36 8.23
C MET A 171 9.83 15.53 9.29
N PRO A 172 10.05 16.29 10.38
CA PRO A 172 9.04 16.48 11.42
C PRO A 172 7.68 16.93 10.85
N PRO A 173 6.55 16.29 11.24
CA PRO A 173 5.25 16.58 10.64
C PRO A 173 4.88 18.06 10.68
N LYS A 174 5.15 18.74 11.81
CA LYS A 174 4.88 20.18 11.92
C LYS A 174 5.66 21.00 10.89
N GLU A 175 6.95 20.75 10.76
CA GLU A 175 7.80 21.46 9.80
C GLU A 175 7.38 21.17 8.36
N PHE A 176 7.00 19.92 8.07
CA PHE A 176 6.47 19.52 6.77
C PHE A 176 5.15 20.24 6.43
N ILE A 177 4.19 20.21 7.36
CA ILE A 177 2.88 20.84 7.20
C ILE A 177 3.04 22.36 7.01
N ASP A 178 3.97 23.01 7.69
CA ASP A 178 4.17 24.46 7.64
C ASP A 178 4.82 24.94 6.31
N LEU A 179 5.31 24.04 5.44
CA LEU A 179 5.92 24.43 4.15
C LEU A 179 4.90 25.10 3.22
N PRO A 180 5.08 26.37 2.81
CA PRO A 180 4.04 27.12 2.10
C PRO A 180 3.84 26.70 0.63
N TYR A 181 4.78 25.94 0.06
CA TYR A 181 4.70 25.43 -1.31
C TYR A 181 4.16 24.00 -1.40
N VAL A 182 3.82 23.39 -0.26
CA VAL A 182 3.22 22.06 -0.17
C VAL A 182 1.70 22.24 -0.08
N ASP A 183 0.96 21.72 -1.05
CA ASP A 183 -0.50 21.80 -1.08
C ASP A 183 -1.16 20.67 -0.28
N GLY A 184 -0.55 19.47 -0.26
CA GLY A 184 -1.01 18.31 0.50
C GLY A 184 0.16 17.51 1.09
N THR A 185 -0.12 16.68 2.09
CA THR A 185 0.91 15.87 2.78
C THR A 185 0.68 14.38 2.58
N PHE A 186 1.73 13.62 2.26
CA PHE A 186 1.71 12.16 2.20
C PHE A 186 2.67 11.60 3.25
N ALA A 187 2.18 10.76 4.16
CA ALA A 187 3.01 10.13 5.18
C ALA A 187 3.33 8.68 4.80
N TRP A 188 4.37 8.48 3.99
CA TRP A 188 4.79 7.14 3.52
C TRP A 188 4.95 6.13 4.65
N ASN A 189 5.66 6.52 5.70
CA ASN A 189 6.04 5.64 6.80
C ASN A 189 4.85 5.18 7.66
N ALA A 190 3.71 5.88 7.62
CA ALA A 190 2.51 5.50 8.39
C ALA A 190 1.86 4.18 7.91
N ALA A 191 2.38 3.53 6.88
CA ALA A 191 1.89 2.23 6.40
C ALA A 191 2.25 1.07 7.33
N TRP A 192 3.29 1.24 8.17
CA TRP A 192 3.82 0.22 9.07
C TRP A 192 3.95 0.77 10.49
N SER A 193 4.18 -0.12 11.46
CA SER A 193 4.57 0.31 12.80
C SER A 193 5.98 0.89 12.74
N VAL A 194 6.09 2.18 13.01
CA VAL A 194 7.36 2.91 12.96
C VAL A 194 7.83 3.25 14.36
N GLY A 195 9.14 3.41 14.55
CA GLY A 195 9.69 3.86 15.82
C GLY A 195 9.29 5.30 16.08
N SER A 196 9.37 5.73 17.34
CA SER A 196 9.07 7.13 17.70
C SER A 196 9.83 8.09 16.78
N LEU A 197 9.16 9.13 16.28
CA LEU A 197 9.74 10.23 15.50
C LEU A 197 10.89 10.98 16.22
N SER A 198 11.23 10.60 17.45
CA SER A 198 12.42 11.03 18.19
C SER A 198 13.72 10.34 17.78
N ASP A 199 13.65 9.24 17.02
CA ASP A 199 14.81 8.63 16.37
C ASP A 199 15.33 9.54 15.25
N SER A 200 16.65 9.57 15.05
CA SER A 200 17.26 10.50 14.07
C SER A 200 16.61 10.33 12.68
N TRP A 201 16.17 11.42 12.06
CA TRP A 201 15.47 11.42 10.76
C TRP A 201 16.23 10.68 9.63
N ALA A 202 17.56 10.60 9.71
CA ALA A 202 18.38 9.79 8.81
C ALA A 202 18.07 8.27 8.87
N GLN A 203 17.59 7.75 10.01
CA GLN A 203 17.14 6.37 10.15
C GLN A 203 15.71 6.18 9.63
N LEU A 204 14.84 7.19 9.74
CA LEU A 204 13.43 7.11 9.31
C LEU A 204 13.25 7.09 7.80
N ILE A 205 14.19 7.61 7.01
CA ILE A 205 14.12 7.58 5.53
C ILE A 205 14.18 6.15 5.00
N ASN A 206 14.96 5.28 5.64
CA ASN A 206 15.27 3.94 5.12
C ASN A 206 14.83 2.80 6.05
N ARG A 207 14.53 3.08 7.33
CA ARG A 207 14.30 2.07 8.37
C ARG A 207 13.33 2.55 9.48
N PRO A 208 12.11 3.04 9.16
CA PRO A 208 11.09 3.22 10.19
C PRO A 208 10.84 1.90 10.93
N ALA A 209 11.05 1.86 12.25
CA ALA A 209 11.07 0.56 12.95
C ALA A 209 10.35 0.62 14.31
N GLY A 210 9.11 0.14 14.35
CA GLY A 210 8.32 -0.01 15.56
C GLY A 210 7.90 -1.47 15.76
N ASN A 211 7.92 -1.93 17.02
CA ASN A 211 7.39 -3.25 17.39
C ASN A 211 6.09 -3.10 18.20
N HIS A 212 5.10 -2.44 17.62
CA HIS A 212 3.75 -2.34 18.17
C HIS A 212 2.72 -2.61 17.06
N THR A 213 1.47 -2.82 17.45
CA THR A 213 0.38 -2.94 16.47
C THR A 213 0.13 -1.57 15.86
N ILE A 214 -0.12 -1.52 14.55
CA ILE A 214 -0.40 -0.29 13.81
C ILE A 214 -1.51 0.53 14.46
N SER A 215 -1.40 1.87 14.38
CA SER A 215 -2.40 2.81 14.86
C SER A 215 -2.42 4.08 14.01
N LEU A 216 -3.30 5.02 14.34
CA LEU A 216 -3.41 6.35 13.71
C LEU A 216 -2.48 7.42 14.34
N GLU A 217 -1.59 7.04 15.26
CA GLU A 217 -0.73 8.01 15.98
C GLU A 217 0.13 8.85 15.02
N GLU A 218 0.75 8.20 14.03
CA GLU A 218 1.60 8.87 13.02
C GLU A 218 0.79 9.73 12.03
N ASP A 219 -0.48 9.42 11.84
CA ASP A 219 -1.39 10.21 11.00
C ASP A 219 -1.90 11.46 11.70
N ALA A 220 -1.97 11.45 13.04
CA ALA A 220 -2.68 12.45 13.82
C ALA A 220 -2.28 13.91 13.50
N PRO A 221 -0.98 14.27 13.32
CA PRO A 221 -0.60 15.63 12.95
C PRO A 221 -1.15 16.05 11.58
N PHE A 222 -1.19 15.13 10.62
CA PHE A 222 -1.66 15.39 9.26
C PHE A 222 -3.19 15.42 9.19
N LEU A 223 -3.87 14.55 9.93
CA LEU A 223 -5.33 14.55 10.06
C LEU A 223 -5.86 15.82 10.74
N ALA A 224 -5.07 16.44 11.63
CA ALA A 224 -5.42 17.68 12.30
C ALA A 224 -5.11 18.96 11.48
N SER A 225 -4.45 18.82 10.33
CA SER A 225 -4.04 19.94 9.48
C SER A 225 -5.14 20.32 8.47
N ASP A 226 -5.18 21.59 8.07
CA ASP A 226 -6.08 22.08 7.02
C ASP A 226 -5.68 21.62 5.61
N LYS A 227 -4.42 21.22 5.41
CA LYS A 227 -3.95 20.64 4.15
C LYS A 227 -4.50 19.22 3.96
N PRO A 228 -4.96 18.84 2.75
CA PRO A 228 -5.39 17.48 2.51
C PRO A 228 -4.25 16.48 2.76
N TYR A 229 -4.64 15.35 3.32
CA TYR A 229 -3.75 14.28 3.74
C TYR A 229 -3.95 13.03 2.88
N MET A 230 -2.84 12.47 2.40
CA MET A 230 -2.79 11.18 1.73
C MET A 230 -2.23 10.18 2.74
N ALA A 231 -3.03 9.21 3.14
CA ALA A 231 -2.60 8.16 4.06
C ALA A 231 -1.95 7.01 3.29
N SER A 232 -1.11 6.26 3.98
CA SER A 232 -0.43 5.10 3.44
C SER A 232 -0.93 3.80 4.08
N ALA A 233 -0.97 2.73 3.29
CA ALA A 233 -1.25 1.37 3.76
C ALA A 233 -0.42 0.36 2.97
N SER A 234 0.09 -0.68 3.64
CA SER A 234 0.94 -1.69 3.01
C SER A 234 0.69 -3.06 3.62
N PRO A 235 0.79 -4.16 2.83
CA PRO A 235 0.55 -5.50 3.37
C PRO A 235 1.65 -6.03 4.28
N LEU A 236 2.90 -5.74 3.95
CA LEU A 236 4.08 -6.15 4.71
C LEU A 236 5.30 -5.32 4.32
N PHE A 237 6.47 -5.58 4.90
CA PHE A 237 7.74 -5.12 4.35
C PHE A 237 8.84 -6.14 4.65
N PHE A 238 9.55 -6.57 3.63
CA PHE A 238 10.74 -7.40 3.77
C PHE A 238 11.71 -7.20 2.60
N THR A 239 12.98 -7.03 2.92
CA THR A 239 14.08 -6.98 1.94
C THR A 239 15.22 -7.90 2.38
N HIS A 240 15.96 -8.47 1.41
CA HIS A 240 17.05 -9.39 1.69
C HIS A 240 18.23 -9.23 0.70
N TYR A 241 18.61 -7.99 0.43
CA TYR A 241 19.77 -7.64 -0.37
C TYR A 241 21.06 -7.63 0.46
N GLY A 242 22.07 -8.35 -0.03
CA GLY A 242 23.41 -8.41 0.56
C GLY A 242 24.23 -7.14 0.38
N LYS A 243 25.48 -7.20 0.85
CA LYS A 243 26.47 -6.11 0.76
C LYS A 243 27.44 -6.26 -0.40
N THR A 244 27.40 -7.39 -1.11
CA THR A 244 28.33 -7.77 -2.16
C THR A 244 27.58 -8.36 -3.36
N GLY A 245 28.23 -8.37 -4.52
CA GLY A 245 27.64 -8.90 -5.76
C GLY A 245 26.90 -7.84 -6.58
N GLN A 246 26.14 -8.30 -7.58
CA GLN A 246 25.43 -7.43 -8.53
C GLN A 246 24.33 -6.59 -7.88
N TRP A 247 23.70 -7.11 -6.81
CA TRP A 247 22.55 -6.52 -6.12
C TRP A 247 22.88 -6.17 -4.66
N ALA A 248 24.02 -5.51 -4.48
CA ALA A 248 24.63 -5.19 -3.18
C ALA A 248 24.02 -3.92 -2.52
N TRP A 249 22.73 -3.90 -2.27
CA TRP A 249 22.05 -2.70 -1.75
C TRP A 249 22.14 -2.53 -0.21
N ASP A 250 22.69 -3.51 0.52
CA ASP A 250 22.73 -3.53 2.00
C ASP A 250 21.33 -3.32 2.62
N LYS A 251 20.35 -4.03 2.04
CA LYS A 251 18.94 -3.96 2.44
C LYS A 251 18.43 -5.30 2.95
N ASN A 252 18.66 -5.55 4.24
CA ASN A 252 18.23 -6.78 4.91
C ASN A 252 17.49 -6.49 6.24
N TRP A 253 16.17 -6.38 6.19
CA TRP A 253 15.32 -6.16 7.37
C TRP A 253 13.83 -6.45 7.10
N ILE A 254 13.06 -6.58 8.19
CA ILE A 254 11.60 -6.60 8.16
C ILE A 254 10.99 -5.41 8.90
N TYR A 255 9.75 -5.08 8.56
CA TYR A 255 8.83 -4.40 9.48
C TYR A 255 7.86 -5.42 10.06
N ARG A 256 7.31 -5.14 11.25
CA ARG A 256 6.30 -6.00 11.85
C ARG A 256 5.06 -6.01 10.96
N SER A 257 4.66 -7.20 10.50
CA SER A 257 3.51 -7.35 9.57
C SER A 257 2.70 -8.62 9.77
N ASP A 258 3.15 -9.58 10.61
CA ASP A 258 2.52 -10.89 10.77
C ASP A 258 1.14 -10.85 11.46
N ASP A 259 0.78 -9.75 12.12
CA ASP A 259 -0.41 -9.61 12.95
C ASP A 259 -1.52 -8.79 12.30
N LEU A 260 -1.97 -9.23 11.13
CA LEU A 260 -3.11 -8.63 10.42
C LEU A 260 -2.91 -7.14 10.04
N LEU A 261 -1.68 -6.72 9.77
CA LEU A 261 -1.30 -5.32 9.51
C LEU A 261 -2.23 -4.65 8.48
N TYR A 262 -2.36 -5.24 7.30
CA TYR A 262 -3.06 -4.62 6.17
C TYR A 262 -4.55 -4.33 6.43
N PRO A 263 -5.40 -5.33 6.78
CA PRO A 263 -6.80 -5.07 7.04
C PRO A 263 -7.01 -4.21 8.28
N THR A 264 -6.14 -4.28 9.28
CA THR A 264 -6.22 -3.42 10.48
C THR A 264 -5.99 -1.96 10.10
N ARG A 265 -4.91 -1.68 9.37
CA ARG A 265 -4.55 -0.33 8.91
C ARG A 265 -5.66 0.29 8.05
N LEU A 266 -6.16 -0.46 7.06
CA LEU A 266 -7.23 0.03 6.20
C LEU A 266 -8.53 0.27 6.98
N ALA A 267 -8.90 -0.63 7.90
CA ALA A 267 -10.08 -0.46 8.74
C ALA A 267 -9.99 0.79 9.64
N GLU A 268 -8.83 1.08 10.23
CA GLU A 268 -8.65 2.29 11.03
C GLU A 268 -8.88 3.56 10.21
N LEU A 269 -8.24 3.67 9.04
CA LEU A 269 -8.37 4.83 8.15
C LEU A 269 -9.81 5.02 7.67
N ILE A 270 -10.49 3.92 7.29
CA ILE A 270 -11.86 3.94 6.77
C ILE A 270 -12.89 4.24 7.88
N SER A 271 -12.59 3.89 9.13
CA SER A 271 -13.49 4.13 10.27
C SER A 271 -13.61 5.61 10.66
N LEU A 272 -12.68 6.45 10.21
CA LEU A 272 -12.70 7.89 10.46
C LEU A 272 -13.91 8.55 9.78
N PRO A 273 -14.57 9.51 10.43
CA PRO A 273 -15.58 10.33 9.78
C PRO A 273 -15.01 11.01 8.53
N THR A 274 -15.76 11.10 7.43
CA THR A 274 -15.29 11.65 6.13
C THR A 274 -14.61 13.03 6.23
N HIS A 275 -15.03 13.88 7.17
CA HIS A 275 -14.46 15.22 7.36
C HIS A 275 -13.17 15.25 8.21
N GLN A 276 -12.81 14.13 8.83
CA GLN A 276 -11.59 13.91 9.62
C GLN A 276 -10.72 12.79 9.04
N SER A 277 -11.11 12.21 7.91
CA SER A 277 -10.38 11.14 7.25
C SER A 277 -9.37 11.72 6.26
N PRO A 278 -8.38 10.91 5.81
CA PRO A 278 -7.57 11.26 4.66
C PRO A 278 -8.43 11.58 3.43
N SER A 279 -7.85 12.28 2.48
CA SER A 279 -8.46 12.54 1.16
C SER A 279 -8.17 11.40 0.19
N ILE A 280 -6.97 10.83 0.27
CA ILE A 280 -6.51 9.72 -0.58
C ILE A 280 -5.89 8.66 0.33
N ILE A 281 -6.10 7.37 0.01
CA ILE A 281 -5.29 6.28 0.53
C ILE A 281 -4.36 5.83 -0.61
N GLN A 282 -3.05 5.86 -0.37
CA GLN A 282 -2.05 5.28 -1.29
C GLN A 282 -1.59 3.93 -0.75
N ILE A 283 -1.86 2.88 -1.52
CA ILE A 283 -1.37 1.54 -1.25
C ILE A 283 0.11 1.45 -1.65
N ILE A 284 0.95 1.00 -0.73
CA ILE A 284 2.38 0.78 -0.92
C ILE A 284 2.62 -0.73 -0.92
N SER A 285 2.84 -1.36 -2.06
CA SER A 285 2.88 -0.81 -3.42
C SER A 285 2.18 -1.73 -4.42
N TRP A 286 2.03 -1.29 -5.66
CA TRP A 286 1.54 -2.17 -6.71
C TRP A 286 2.58 -3.23 -7.10
N ASN A 287 3.83 -2.84 -7.40
CA ASN A 287 4.82 -3.69 -8.05
C ASN A 287 6.26 -3.56 -7.49
N ASP A 288 6.45 -3.15 -6.25
CA ASP A 288 7.78 -3.20 -5.62
C ASP A 288 8.08 -4.61 -5.08
N TYR A 289 8.58 -5.46 -5.97
CA TYR A 289 8.86 -6.86 -5.64
C TYR A 289 9.98 -7.02 -4.61
N GLY A 290 11.03 -6.20 -4.74
CA GLY A 290 12.23 -6.29 -3.91
C GLY A 290 11.98 -6.02 -2.43
N GLU A 291 10.99 -5.21 -2.11
CA GLU A 291 10.58 -4.88 -0.74
C GLU A 291 9.37 -5.68 -0.24
N SER A 292 8.94 -6.68 -1.02
CA SER A 292 7.89 -7.64 -0.69
C SER A 292 6.50 -7.05 -0.45
N HIS A 293 6.25 -5.76 -0.71
CA HIS A 293 4.98 -5.11 -0.42
C HIS A 293 4.06 -4.92 -1.62
N TYR A 294 4.40 -5.54 -2.74
CA TYR A 294 3.63 -5.52 -3.99
C TYR A 294 2.26 -6.22 -3.87
N LEU A 295 1.28 -5.77 -4.67
CA LEU A 295 -0.04 -6.41 -4.83
C LEU A 295 -0.18 -7.11 -6.20
N SER A 296 0.59 -6.67 -7.19
CA SER A 296 0.50 -7.16 -8.56
C SER A 296 1.05 -8.59 -8.68
N PRO A 297 0.62 -9.36 -9.69
CA PRO A 297 1.46 -10.47 -10.13
C PRO A 297 2.80 -9.91 -10.64
N ILE A 298 3.83 -10.75 -10.64
CA ILE A 298 5.14 -10.42 -11.21
C ILE A 298 5.00 -10.40 -12.73
N LEU A 299 5.01 -9.19 -13.31
CA LEU A 299 4.96 -8.98 -14.77
C LEU A 299 6.28 -8.41 -15.33
N GLY A 300 7.18 -7.97 -14.46
CA GLY A 300 8.41 -7.26 -14.82
C GLY A 300 9.62 -7.86 -14.13
N ALA A 301 10.75 -7.19 -14.26
CA ALA A 301 11.98 -7.57 -13.60
C ALA A 301 11.85 -7.47 -12.08
N GLN A 302 12.60 -8.33 -11.40
CA GLN A 302 12.70 -8.41 -9.95
C GLN A 302 14.18 -8.32 -9.57
N PRO A 303 14.86 -7.19 -9.81
CA PRO A 303 16.31 -7.18 -9.89
C PRO A 303 16.95 -7.61 -8.56
N GLY A 304 17.42 -8.87 -8.52
CA GLY A 304 18.05 -9.46 -7.33
C GLY A 304 17.10 -9.98 -6.26
N SER A 305 15.78 -9.95 -6.47
CA SER A 305 14.79 -10.39 -5.46
C SER A 305 14.10 -11.71 -5.73
N ASP A 306 14.37 -12.36 -6.87
CA ASP A 306 13.70 -13.60 -7.26
C ASP A 306 13.76 -14.68 -6.15
N HIS A 307 14.86 -14.73 -5.39
CA HIS A 307 15.05 -15.69 -4.29
C HIS A 307 13.96 -15.61 -3.20
N TRP A 308 13.36 -14.45 -2.94
CA TRP A 308 12.30 -14.32 -1.93
C TRP A 308 10.92 -13.96 -2.48
N THR A 309 10.80 -13.69 -3.78
CA THR A 309 9.52 -13.36 -4.42
C THR A 309 8.99 -14.51 -5.28
N GLN A 310 9.85 -15.41 -5.76
CA GLN A 310 9.42 -16.54 -6.57
C GLN A 310 8.46 -17.44 -5.79
N ASN A 311 7.33 -17.78 -6.43
CA ASN A 311 6.26 -18.59 -5.83
C ASN A 311 5.64 -17.98 -4.54
N MET A 312 5.72 -16.66 -4.38
CA MET A 312 5.07 -15.88 -3.31
C MET A 312 3.91 -15.06 -3.89
N SER A 313 2.74 -15.69 -3.99
CA SER A 313 1.54 -15.04 -4.51
C SER A 313 1.01 -14.01 -3.52
N HIS A 314 0.74 -12.78 -3.97
CA HIS A 314 0.12 -11.71 -3.16
C HIS A 314 -1.37 -11.49 -3.52
N ILE A 315 -2.00 -12.50 -4.11
CA ILE A 315 -3.39 -12.42 -4.61
C ILE A 315 -4.40 -12.03 -3.52
N ALA A 316 -4.21 -12.49 -2.29
CA ALA A 316 -5.15 -12.20 -1.22
C ALA A 316 -5.14 -10.70 -0.90
N PHE A 317 -3.95 -10.09 -0.85
CA PHE A 317 -3.80 -8.65 -0.62
C PHE A 317 -4.45 -7.84 -1.74
N ARG A 318 -4.24 -8.23 -3.01
CA ARG A 318 -4.89 -7.57 -4.15
C ARG A 318 -6.42 -7.66 -4.07
N GLU A 319 -6.97 -8.85 -3.91
CA GLU A 319 -8.42 -9.05 -3.93
C GLU A 319 -9.12 -8.47 -2.69
N MET A 320 -8.50 -8.53 -1.50
CA MET A 320 -9.08 -7.88 -0.32
C MET A 320 -9.08 -6.36 -0.43
N THR A 321 -8.15 -5.78 -1.20
CA THR A 321 -8.12 -4.32 -1.43
C THR A 321 -9.42 -3.83 -2.08
N HIS A 322 -10.06 -4.65 -2.93
CA HIS A 322 -11.36 -4.34 -3.51
C HIS A 322 -12.42 -4.06 -2.44
N PHE A 323 -12.52 -4.93 -1.44
CA PHE A 323 -13.47 -4.76 -0.33
C PHE A 323 -13.25 -3.43 0.39
N PHE A 324 -12.01 -3.12 0.75
CA PHE A 324 -11.68 -1.87 1.44
C PHE A 324 -11.86 -0.64 0.56
N SER A 325 -11.60 -0.73 -0.74
CA SER A 325 -11.88 0.35 -1.69
C SER A 325 -13.37 0.68 -1.76
N LEU A 326 -14.24 -0.34 -1.80
CA LEU A 326 -15.69 -0.12 -1.77
C LEU A 326 -16.12 0.61 -0.49
N LEU A 327 -15.65 0.16 0.69
CA LEU A 327 -15.94 0.84 1.95
C LEU A 327 -15.43 2.28 1.96
N TRP A 328 -14.19 2.49 1.49
CA TRP A 328 -13.58 3.81 1.39
C TRP A 328 -14.41 4.76 0.51
N LYS A 329 -15.00 4.25 -0.57
CA LYS A 329 -15.89 5.00 -1.45
C LYS A 329 -17.32 5.16 -0.89
N GLY A 330 -17.62 4.53 0.25
CA GLY A 330 -18.88 4.69 0.98
C GLY A 330 -19.94 3.64 0.64
N VAL A 331 -19.56 2.57 -0.06
CA VAL A 331 -20.45 1.42 -0.25
C VAL A 331 -20.74 0.80 1.13
N PRO A 332 -22.01 0.52 1.48
CA PRO A 332 -22.34 -0.13 2.73
C PRO A 332 -21.59 -1.47 2.89
N GLU A 333 -21.12 -1.77 4.11
CA GLU A 333 -20.31 -2.97 4.39
C GLU A 333 -20.97 -4.26 3.88
N ILE A 334 -22.29 -4.36 4.03
CA ILE A 334 -23.06 -5.51 3.58
C ILE A 334 -23.05 -5.70 2.06
N GLU A 335 -23.04 -4.60 1.29
CA GLU A 335 -22.96 -4.63 -0.17
C GLU A 335 -21.53 -4.93 -0.63
N ALA A 336 -20.53 -4.41 0.08
CA ALA A 336 -19.12 -4.65 -0.22
C ALA A 336 -18.68 -6.11 0.02
N ILE A 337 -19.33 -6.82 0.96
CA ILE A 337 -19.12 -8.26 1.17
C ILE A 337 -19.52 -9.08 -0.07
N GLY A 338 -20.57 -8.64 -0.78
CA GLY A 338 -21.14 -9.37 -1.90
C GLY A 338 -21.93 -10.61 -1.48
N ASN A 339 -22.18 -11.49 -2.46
CA ASN A 339 -23.08 -12.63 -2.31
C ASN A 339 -22.38 -13.97 -2.08
N ASP A 340 -21.07 -14.02 -2.26
CA ASP A 340 -20.32 -15.28 -2.20
C ASP A 340 -19.33 -15.27 -1.04
N PRO A 341 -19.20 -16.39 -0.31
CA PRO A 341 -18.17 -16.52 0.71
C PRO A 341 -16.77 -16.35 0.11
N ARG A 342 -15.92 -15.56 0.75
CA ARG A 342 -14.50 -15.41 0.37
C ARG A 342 -13.60 -15.67 1.54
N VAL A 343 -12.53 -16.42 1.32
CA VAL A 343 -11.47 -16.69 2.30
C VAL A 343 -10.16 -16.16 1.74
N TYR A 344 -9.51 -15.30 2.50
CA TYR A 344 -8.17 -14.79 2.24
C TYR A 344 -7.25 -15.29 3.35
N MET A 345 -6.08 -15.83 2.98
CA MET A 345 -5.11 -16.37 3.92
C MET A 345 -3.70 -15.93 3.54
N TRP A 346 -2.87 -15.57 4.53
CA TRP A 346 -1.46 -15.24 4.29
C TRP A 346 -0.56 -15.52 5.49
N TYR A 347 0.71 -15.84 5.23
CA TYR A 347 1.73 -16.14 6.24
C TYR A 347 3.13 -16.27 5.63
N ARG A 348 4.16 -16.21 6.49
CA ARG A 348 5.53 -16.58 6.14
C ARG A 348 5.68 -18.08 5.92
N THR A 349 6.58 -18.48 5.03
CA THR A 349 6.75 -19.88 4.62
C THR A 349 7.72 -20.67 5.48
N HIS A 350 8.19 -20.10 6.59
CA HIS A 350 9.00 -20.79 7.57
C HIS A 350 8.88 -20.14 8.97
N PRO A 351 9.19 -20.87 10.06
CA PRO A 351 9.26 -20.28 11.40
C PRO A 351 10.28 -19.15 11.49
N SER A 352 10.00 -18.12 12.31
CA SER A 352 10.95 -17.04 12.62
C SER A 352 12.25 -17.53 13.27
N SER A 353 12.20 -18.66 13.99
CA SER A 353 13.32 -19.18 14.77
C SER A 353 14.33 -20.04 14.01
N ILE A 354 14.18 -20.21 12.69
CA ILE A 354 15.09 -21.07 11.92
C ILE A 354 16.51 -20.50 11.87
N ILE A 355 17.48 -21.39 11.66
CA ILE A 355 18.87 -21.02 11.41
C ILE A 355 19.25 -21.43 10.00
N VAL A 356 19.52 -20.46 9.13
CA VAL A 356 20.02 -20.70 7.77
C VAL A 356 21.53 -20.48 7.78
N LYS A 357 22.30 -21.57 7.68
CA LYS A 357 23.76 -21.53 7.88
C LYS A 357 24.53 -20.95 6.69
N ASP A 358 24.04 -21.21 5.49
CA ASP A 358 24.74 -20.89 4.24
C ASP A 358 24.12 -19.68 3.51
N ASP A 359 23.35 -18.87 4.23
CA ASP A 359 22.83 -17.59 3.73
C ASP A 359 23.91 -16.50 3.83
N GLU A 360 24.45 -16.08 2.69
CA GLU A 360 25.52 -15.08 2.60
C GLU A 360 25.08 -13.66 3.03
N VAL A 361 23.78 -13.37 3.00
CA VAL A 361 23.20 -12.08 3.43
C VAL A 361 22.98 -12.06 4.94
N GLY A 362 22.59 -13.22 5.49
CA GLY A 362 22.41 -13.46 6.91
C GLY A 362 21.04 -13.02 7.45
N LEU A 363 20.82 -13.24 8.74
CA LEU A 363 19.53 -12.99 9.39
C LEU A 363 19.09 -11.52 9.24
N PRO A 364 17.87 -11.25 8.73
CA PRO A 364 17.34 -9.89 8.62
C PRO A 364 17.28 -9.18 9.97
N ARG A 365 17.57 -7.88 9.97
CA ARG A 365 17.30 -7.06 11.16
C ARG A 365 15.81 -7.08 11.49
N ASN A 366 15.50 -6.97 12.77
CA ASN A 366 14.15 -6.99 13.33
C ASN A 366 13.42 -8.33 13.17
N SER A 367 14.12 -9.40 12.74
CA SER A 367 13.54 -10.74 12.60
C SER A 367 12.93 -11.28 13.89
N GLU A 368 13.40 -10.81 15.05
CA GLU A 368 12.86 -11.13 16.36
C GLU A 368 11.45 -10.56 16.61
N TRP A 369 10.93 -9.68 15.73
CA TRP A 369 9.56 -9.17 15.80
C TRP A 369 8.56 -10.06 15.07
N ALA A 370 9.07 -10.99 14.25
CA ALA A 370 8.24 -11.84 13.45
C ALA A 370 7.47 -12.84 14.32
N GLN A 371 6.22 -13.07 13.97
CA GLN A 371 5.33 -13.98 14.70
C GLN A 371 4.88 -15.11 13.78
N ASP A 372 4.89 -16.35 14.27
CA ASP A 372 4.55 -17.52 13.47
C ASP A 372 3.01 -17.69 13.40
N LEU A 373 2.36 -16.82 12.60
CA LEU A 373 0.91 -16.71 12.48
C LEU A 373 0.41 -16.97 11.05
N ILE A 374 -0.64 -17.78 10.92
CA ILE A 374 -1.52 -17.82 9.76
C ILE A 374 -2.60 -16.77 9.96
N ASN A 375 -2.66 -15.81 9.06
CA ASN A 375 -3.66 -14.76 9.05
C ASN A 375 -4.84 -15.16 8.20
N LEU A 376 -6.05 -14.86 8.65
CA LEU A 376 -7.28 -15.09 7.90
C LEU A 376 -8.17 -13.84 7.89
N PHE A 377 -8.64 -13.49 6.70
CA PHE A 377 -9.70 -12.51 6.48
C PHE A 377 -10.81 -13.16 5.65
N ILE A 378 -12.02 -13.19 6.18
CA ILE A 378 -13.14 -13.93 5.59
C ILE A 378 -14.33 -12.99 5.43
N LEU A 379 -14.86 -12.91 4.22
CA LEU A 379 -16.09 -12.19 3.91
C LEU A 379 -17.22 -13.22 3.80
N LEU A 380 -18.23 -13.09 4.65
CA LEU A 380 -19.39 -13.97 4.66
C LEU A 380 -20.67 -13.18 4.42
N PRO A 381 -21.44 -13.49 3.36
CA PRO A 381 -22.77 -12.94 3.15
C PRO A 381 -23.72 -13.26 4.33
N PRO A 382 -24.84 -12.53 4.49
CA PRO A 382 -25.86 -12.85 5.48
C PRO A 382 -26.39 -14.27 5.29
N SER A 383 -26.51 -15.01 6.39
CA SER A 383 -27.09 -16.35 6.39
C SER A 383 -27.66 -16.70 7.75
N THR A 384 -28.68 -17.56 7.75
CA THR A 384 -29.33 -18.11 8.95
C THR A 384 -28.64 -19.37 9.48
N LEU A 385 -27.77 -20.00 8.69
CA LEU A 385 -26.99 -21.15 9.11
C LEU A 385 -25.79 -20.73 9.96
N GLU A 386 -25.42 -21.55 10.93
CA GLU A 386 -24.16 -21.39 11.64
C GLU A 386 -22.98 -21.64 10.69
N HIS A 387 -22.03 -20.71 10.68
CA HIS A 387 -20.82 -20.81 9.88
C HIS A 387 -19.62 -21.04 10.80
N LYS A 388 -18.70 -21.89 10.36
CA LYS A 388 -17.41 -22.08 11.02
C LYS A 388 -16.32 -22.31 10.00
N ILE A 389 -15.08 -22.04 10.39
CA ILE A 389 -13.90 -22.44 9.65
C ILE A 389 -13.05 -23.38 10.49
N VAL A 390 -12.54 -24.42 9.84
CA VAL A 390 -11.61 -25.38 10.40
C VAL A 390 -10.30 -25.22 9.65
N VAL A 391 -9.29 -24.65 10.30
CA VAL A 391 -7.92 -24.54 9.75
C VAL A 391 -7.09 -25.69 10.31
N LYS A 392 -6.45 -26.46 9.43
CA LYS A 392 -5.55 -27.55 9.80
C LYS A 392 -4.13 -27.20 9.41
N ASN A 393 -3.19 -27.35 10.34
CA ASN A 393 -1.77 -27.25 10.07
C ASN A 393 -1.08 -28.49 10.66
N GLU A 394 -0.83 -29.47 9.79
CA GLU A 394 -0.53 -30.86 10.17
C GLU A 394 -1.57 -31.42 11.16
N ASP A 395 -1.15 -31.91 12.32
CA ASP A 395 -1.98 -32.41 13.42
C ASP A 395 -2.71 -31.31 14.21
N LYS A 396 -2.36 -30.03 14.03
CA LYS A 396 -3.08 -28.94 14.71
C LYS A 396 -4.36 -28.61 13.97
N VAL A 397 -5.47 -28.59 14.72
CA VAL A 397 -6.80 -28.22 14.21
C VAL A 397 -7.29 -27.01 15.00
N HIS A 398 -7.61 -25.94 14.28
CA HIS A 398 -8.20 -24.72 14.82
C HIS A 398 -9.61 -24.55 14.25
N GLU A 399 -10.62 -24.61 15.11
CA GLU A 399 -12.01 -24.35 14.74
C GLU A 399 -12.45 -22.99 15.28
N ARG A 400 -13.15 -22.21 14.45
CA ARG A 400 -13.72 -20.92 14.85
C ARG A 400 -15.10 -20.70 14.24
N SER A 401 -16.08 -20.39 15.08
CA SER A 401 -17.39 -19.90 14.63
C SER A 401 -17.25 -18.52 14.00
N LEU A 402 -17.96 -18.30 12.89
CA LEU A 402 -17.90 -17.07 12.10
C LEU A 402 -19.23 -16.34 12.13
N LYS A 403 -19.15 -15.02 11.99
CA LYS A 403 -20.31 -14.14 11.89
C LYS A 403 -20.65 -13.91 10.43
N THR A 404 -21.93 -13.98 10.09
CA THR A 404 -22.44 -13.69 8.74
C THR A 404 -22.80 -12.21 8.59
N GLY A 405 -22.79 -11.72 7.36
CA GLY A 405 -23.10 -10.32 7.02
C GLY A 405 -22.09 -9.30 7.54
N LYS A 406 -20.87 -9.73 7.88
CA LYS A 406 -19.75 -8.87 8.29
C LYS A 406 -18.40 -9.55 8.03
N PRO A 407 -17.29 -8.81 7.93
CA PRO A 407 -15.95 -9.40 7.87
C PRO A 407 -15.58 -10.16 9.16
N ASN A 408 -14.82 -11.25 9.00
CA ASN A 408 -14.18 -11.98 10.10
C ASN A 408 -12.67 -11.93 9.91
N LEU A 409 -11.95 -11.51 10.96
CA LEU A 409 -10.50 -11.32 10.93
C LEU A 409 -9.87 -11.97 12.17
N PHE A 410 -8.90 -12.86 11.98
CA PHE A 410 -8.19 -13.52 13.07
C PHE A 410 -6.91 -14.23 12.63
N THR A 411 -6.10 -14.62 13.62
CA THR A 411 -4.88 -15.41 13.42
C THR A 411 -4.96 -16.77 14.11
N VAL A 412 -4.17 -17.72 13.61
CA VAL A 412 -3.85 -18.98 14.30
C VAL A 412 -2.34 -19.19 14.26
N GLY A 413 -1.75 -19.79 15.30
CA GLY A 413 -0.32 -20.07 15.31
C GLY A 413 0.02 -21.19 14.31
N PHE A 414 1.12 -21.05 13.57
CA PHE A 414 1.57 -22.08 12.64
C PHE A 414 2.77 -22.89 13.17
N LYS A 415 3.02 -24.00 12.48
CA LYS A 415 4.25 -24.79 12.52
C LYS A 415 4.56 -25.32 11.11
N PRO A 416 5.79 -25.81 10.86
CA PRO A 416 6.12 -26.45 9.59
C PRO A 416 5.13 -27.54 9.19
N GLY A 417 4.90 -27.65 7.89
CA GLY A 417 4.03 -28.64 7.26
C GLY A 417 2.86 -28.04 6.48
N LYS A 418 1.93 -28.92 6.10
CA LYS A 418 0.77 -28.65 5.28
C LYS A 418 -0.22 -27.75 5.99
N VAL A 419 -0.81 -26.79 5.26
CA VAL A 419 -1.88 -25.92 5.74
C VAL A 419 -3.12 -26.11 4.87
N THR A 420 -4.25 -26.48 5.45
CA THR A 420 -5.55 -26.55 4.76
C THR A 420 -6.64 -25.87 5.56
N PHE A 421 -7.76 -25.57 4.92
CA PHE A 421 -8.96 -25.15 5.64
C PHE A 421 -10.24 -25.65 4.99
N GLU A 422 -11.30 -25.70 5.78
CA GLU A 422 -12.68 -25.90 5.35
C GLU A 422 -13.57 -24.83 5.99
N LEU A 423 -14.26 -24.04 5.17
CA LEU A 423 -15.34 -23.16 5.56
C LEU A 423 -16.66 -23.94 5.43
N VAL A 424 -17.40 -24.05 6.53
CA VAL A 424 -18.58 -24.90 6.66
C VAL A 424 -19.79 -24.06 7.06
N ALA A 425 -20.94 -24.34 6.45
CA ALA A 425 -22.25 -23.84 6.85
C ALA A 425 -23.18 -25.00 7.23
N GLY A 426 -23.58 -25.08 8.49
CA GLY A 426 -24.25 -26.26 9.03
C GLY A 426 -23.37 -27.51 8.86
N SER A 427 -23.75 -28.41 7.95
CA SER A 427 -22.98 -29.63 7.61
C SER A 427 -22.31 -29.58 6.24
N ALA A 428 -22.50 -28.52 5.45
CA ALA A 428 -21.98 -28.42 4.09
C ALA A 428 -20.66 -27.63 4.07
N VAL A 429 -19.67 -28.15 3.36
CA VAL A 429 -18.43 -27.41 3.06
C VAL A 429 -18.72 -26.45 1.92
N LEU A 430 -18.61 -25.15 2.18
CA LEU A 430 -18.81 -24.09 1.19
C LEU A 430 -17.53 -23.81 0.40
N VAL A 431 -16.40 -23.77 1.09
CA VAL A 431 -15.08 -23.50 0.50
C VAL A 431 -14.07 -24.39 1.21
N ALA A 432 -13.20 -25.02 0.45
CA ALA A 432 -12.02 -25.68 0.98
C ALA A 432 -10.79 -25.22 0.20
N GLY A 433 -9.66 -25.15 0.88
CA GLY A 433 -8.43 -24.70 0.26
C GLY A 433 -7.20 -25.29 0.92
N GLU A 434 -6.13 -25.28 0.15
CA GLU A 434 -4.79 -25.67 0.58
C GLU A 434 -3.86 -24.47 0.39
N GLY A 435 -3.19 -24.08 1.48
CA GLY A 435 -2.19 -23.03 1.45
C GLY A 435 -0.81 -23.56 1.07
N LYS A 436 0.15 -22.65 0.86
CA LYS A 436 1.54 -23.03 0.63
C LYS A 436 2.13 -23.75 1.85
N ARG A 437 2.82 -24.88 1.65
CA ARG A 437 3.48 -25.60 2.73
C ARG A 437 4.48 -24.70 3.46
N ILE A 438 4.48 -24.78 4.79
CA ILE A 438 5.45 -24.12 5.66
C ILE A 438 6.65 -25.06 5.78
N LEU A 439 7.84 -24.57 5.47
CA LEU A 439 9.06 -25.35 5.36
C LEU A 439 9.71 -25.59 6.72
N ASP A 440 10.37 -26.74 6.84
CA ASP A 440 11.25 -27.07 7.96
C ASP A 440 12.64 -26.42 7.77
N GLU A 441 13.41 -26.26 8.86
CA GLU A 441 14.72 -25.59 8.86
C GLU A 441 15.70 -26.16 7.81
N GLY A 442 15.67 -27.47 7.56
CA GLY A 442 16.56 -28.14 6.61
C GLY A 442 16.19 -27.99 5.13
N GLU A 443 15.08 -27.31 4.82
CA GLU A 443 14.57 -27.14 3.45
C GLU A 443 14.78 -25.72 2.90
N ILE A 444 15.45 -24.86 3.66
CA ILE A 444 15.50 -23.42 3.42
C ILE A 444 16.91 -23.02 3.06
N GLU A 445 17.06 -22.45 1.86
CA GLU A 445 18.36 -22.03 1.32
C GLU A 445 18.73 -20.58 1.72
N GLY A 446 17.74 -19.76 2.08
CA GLY A 446 17.93 -18.35 2.48
C GLY A 446 16.75 -17.86 3.32
N TYR A 447 17.00 -16.88 4.19
CA TYR A 447 15.93 -16.27 4.98
C TYR A 447 14.88 -15.61 4.07
N ASN A 448 13.60 -15.94 4.27
CA ASN A 448 12.51 -15.36 3.50
C ASN A 448 11.32 -14.97 4.40
N TYR A 449 11.28 -13.70 4.77
CA TYR A 449 10.20 -13.12 5.55
C TYR A 449 9.10 -12.48 4.69
N ASN A 450 9.11 -12.73 3.37
CA ASN A 450 7.96 -12.44 2.53
C ASN A 450 6.78 -13.34 2.95
N MET A 451 5.55 -12.93 2.64
CA MET A 451 4.34 -13.68 2.99
C MET A 451 3.64 -14.19 1.74
N TRP A 452 3.49 -15.50 1.67
CA TRP A 452 2.61 -16.08 0.66
C TRP A 452 1.17 -15.80 1.03
N SER A 453 0.33 -15.58 0.04
CA SER A 453 -1.11 -15.39 0.22
C SER A 453 -1.94 -16.16 -0.81
N GLY A 454 -3.13 -16.58 -0.39
CA GLY A 454 -4.12 -17.26 -1.21
C GLY A 454 -5.51 -16.65 -1.05
N SER A 455 -6.31 -16.79 -2.11
CA SER A 455 -7.71 -16.36 -2.17
C SER A 455 -8.56 -17.51 -2.68
N TRP A 456 -9.70 -17.75 -2.02
CA TRP A 456 -10.70 -18.73 -2.42
C TRP A 456 -12.09 -18.13 -2.32
N ARG A 457 -12.95 -18.50 -3.27
CA ARG A 457 -14.35 -18.07 -3.34
C ARG A 457 -15.24 -19.32 -3.35
N GLY A 458 -16.36 -19.25 -2.64
CA GLY A 458 -17.42 -20.25 -2.70
C GLY A 458 -18.39 -19.96 -3.84
N ASP A 459 -19.04 -21.00 -4.32
CA ASP A 459 -20.13 -20.92 -5.29
C ASP A 459 -21.52 -20.82 -4.62
#